data_AF-A0ABC9HCB2-F1
#
_entry.id   AF-A0ABC9HCB2-F1
#
_cell.length_a   1.000
_cell.length_b   1.000
_cell.length_c   1.000
_cell.angle_alpha   90.00
_cell.angle_beta   90.00
_cell.angle_gamma   90.00
#
_symmetry.space_group_name_H-M   'P 1'
#
loop_
_entity.id
_entity.type
_entity.pdbx_description
1 polymer ?
#
loop_
_entity_poly.entity_id
_entity_poly.type
_entity_poly.pdbx_seq_one_letter_code
_entity_poly.pdbx_strand_id
1 'polypeptide(L)'
;MLLEDILYRIASKLPPKEFARTSILSSDWTWSACPRLTFDAAAMCKCPREDLHLHGHFQRYIDEVNGVLQKHHNKLVETFEVKVDFVDSRLLARHIDTWVQFAVSSKTKNLTLDLNPKRFFDYDDLYVFPFQLLDQGRSISRLQHMQLSFVSLNPPSQFKGFPNLRKLHLKTVKVNRKDLENVLSRCSTLEWLFIDRCRLDDELIIVDSPLPRLLYLRVHFCFTKIKFNAVNLATFEYDGDFIPIDLVQSSKLQSANIRFMTATIQHALISLLNGLPSVQSLTLQIRLQYIQKQWLWDNPLKFTNLKHLQWFIFVLPTDVDKVLYSLAFLRATPFIEKLEVHFTGCDLWLAEAGPCRKDLGQCKYVHLKHIWISGFRAARGQLEFLLHVIENAPALETLLVEIGQYPPFNDWYGDDGPPIKEAMEIARTCMRPILPQIVTFDVKE
;
A
#
# COMPACT_ATOMS: atom_id res chain seq x y z
N MET A 1 -27.29 -22.05 21.64
CA MET A 1 -25.99 -22.06 20.93
C MET A 1 -25.45 -23.47 21.08
N LEU A 2 -25.53 -24.27 20.01
CA LEU A 2 -25.17 -25.69 20.05
C LEU A 2 -23.65 -25.84 20.14
N LEU A 3 -23.16 -26.89 20.79
CA LEU A 3 -21.73 -27.19 20.95
C LEU A 3 -20.98 -27.19 19.60
N GLU A 4 -21.66 -27.68 18.54
CA GLU A 4 -21.17 -27.67 17.16
C GLU A 4 -20.86 -26.26 16.62
N ASP A 5 -21.66 -25.23 16.96
CA ASP A 5 -21.40 -23.84 16.54
C ASP A 5 -20.12 -23.27 17.16
N ILE A 6 -19.82 -23.68 18.40
CA ILE A 6 -18.62 -23.23 19.13
C ILE A 6 -17.40 -23.92 18.53
N LEU A 7 -17.47 -25.23 18.30
CA LEU A 7 -16.40 -26.01 17.66
C LEU A 7 -16.11 -25.50 16.24
N TYR A 8 -17.17 -25.19 15.47
CA TYR A 8 -17.04 -24.62 14.13
C TYR A 8 -16.34 -23.25 14.14
N ARG A 9 -16.68 -22.37 15.09
CA ARG A 9 -16.04 -21.04 15.24
C ARG A 9 -14.58 -21.12 15.65
N ILE A 10 -14.19 -22.12 16.44
CA ILE A 10 -12.79 -22.35 16.80
C ILE A 10 -12.05 -22.90 15.58
N ALA A 11 -12.60 -23.93 14.94
CA ALA A 11 -12.07 -24.54 13.74
C ALA A 11 -11.84 -23.53 12.60
N SER A 12 -12.77 -22.58 12.41
CA SER A 12 -12.66 -21.59 11.34
C SER A 12 -11.58 -20.55 11.55
N LYS A 13 -11.04 -20.45 12.76
CA LYS A 13 -9.91 -19.58 13.11
C LYS A 13 -8.56 -20.29 13.01
N LEU A 14 -8.51 -21.62 13.07
CA LEU A 14 -7.27 -22.39 13.01
C LEU A 14 -6.73 -22.52 11.57
N PRO A 15 -5.40 -22.45 11.36
CA PRO A 15 -4.77 -22.89 10.12
C PRO A 15 -5.05 -24.39 9.84
N PRO A 16 -5.08 -24.83 8.57
CA PRO A 16 -5.43 -26.22 8.25
C PRO A 16 -4.49 -27.26 8.91
N LYS A 17 -3.20 -26.93 9.06
CA LYS A 17 -2.23 -27.79 9.76
C LYS A 17 -2.56 -27.97 11.25
N GLU A 18 -3.12 -26.95 11.90
CA GLU A 18 -3.50 -27.01 13.31
C GLU A 18 -4.83 -27.74 13.48
N PHE A 19 -5.78 -27.52 12.57
CA PHE A 19 -7.03 -28.27 12.52
C PHE A 19 -6.80 -29.78 12.31
N ALA A 20 -5.83 -30.15 11.47
CA ALA A 20 -5.44 -31.55 11.27
C ALA A 20 -4.73 -32.18 12.50
N ARG A 21 -4.23 -31.38 13.44
CA ARG A 21 -3.70 -31.89 14.72
C ARG A 21 -4.81 -32.06 15.75
N THR A 22 -5.81 -31.18 15.73
CA THR A 22 -6.97 -31.28 16.63
C THR A 22 -7.91 -32.41 16.22
N SER A 23 -7.91 -32.85 14.96
CA SER A 23 -8.67 -34.02 14.47
C SER A 23 -8.24 -35.35 15.11
N ILE A 24 -7.05 -35.42 15.69
CA ILE A 24 -6.55 -36.59 16.41
C ILE A 24 -7.18 -36.67 17.81
N LEU A 25 -7.64 -35.54 18.35
CA LEU A 25 -8.13 -35.42 19.73
C LEU A 25 -9.62 -35.74 19.86
N SER A 26 -10.39 -35.70 18.76
CA SER A 26 -11.80 -36.09 18.74
C SER A 26 -12.25 -36.50 17.34
N SER A 27 -13.06 -37.55 17.25
CA SER A 27 -13.71 -38.00 16.00
C SER A 27 -14.65 -36.96 15.40
N ASP A 28 -15.11 -35.98 16.18
CA ASP A 28 -15.98 -34.90 15.70
C ASP A 28 -15.24 -33.88 14.83
N TRP A 29 -13.91 -33.86 14.91
CA TRP A 29 -13.02 -32.95 14.19
C TRP A 29 -12.44 -33.61 12.93
N THR A 30 -13.26 -34.30 12.13
CA THR A 30 -12.73 -34.90 10.90
C THR A 30 -12.30 -33.81 9.90
N TRP A 31 -11.24 -34.08 9.12
CA TRP A 31 -10.82 -33.22 8.00
C TRP A 31 -11.97 -32.87 7.04
N SER A 32 -12.99 -33.73 6.97
CA SER A 32 -14.19 -33.56 6.15
C SER A 32 -15.13 -32.45 6.64
N ALA A 33 -14.94 -31.94 7.86
CA ALA A 33 -15.69 -30.83 8.45
C ALA A 33 -14.86 -29.52 8.49
N CYS A 34 -13.69 -29.48 7.83
CA CYS A 34 -12.80 -28.33 7.90
C CYS A 34 -13.46 -27.10 7.24
N PRO A 35 -13.66 -25.99 8.00
CA PRO A 35 -14.27 -24.78 7.47
C PRO A 35 -13.31 -23.95 6.61
N ARG A 36 -12.02 -24.29 6.57
CA ARG A 36 -10.97 -23.59 5.83
C ARG A 36 -10.23 -24.55 4.92
N LEU A 37 -10.41 -24.39 3.62
CA LEU A 37 -9.71 -25.15 2.61
C LEU A 37 -8.70 -24.24 1.92
N THR A 38 -7.41 -24.54 2.08
CA THR A 38 -6.31 -23.85 1.40
C THR A 38 -5.52 -24.86 0.58
N PHE A 39 -5.51 -24.66 -0.73
CA PHE A 39 -4.76 -25.45 -1.69
C PHE A 39 -3.66 -24.56 -2.26
N ASP A 40 -2.45 -24.72 -1.75
CA ASP A 40 -1.26 -24.09 -2.30
C ASP A 40 -0.45 -25.15 -3.02
N ALA A 41 -0.38 -25.05 -4.35
CA ALA A 41 0.28 -26.04 -5.18
C ALA A 41 1.75 -26.24 -4.81
N ALA A 42 2.46 -25.17 -4.41
CA ALA A 42 3.85 -25.31 -3.98
C ALA A 42 3.96 -26.11 -2.68
N ALA A 43 3.07 -25.86 -1.72
CA ALA A 43 3.06 -26.57 -0.45
C ALA A 43 2.64 -28.05 -0.60
N MET A 44 1.66 -28.33 -1.47
CA MET A 44 1.14 -29.68 -1.71
C MET A 44 2.12 -30.53 -2.53
N CYS A 45 2.71 -29.95 -3.58
CA CYS A 45 3.66 -30.65 -4.44
C CYS A 45 5.09 -30.68 -3.88
N LYS A 46 5.39 -29.85 -2.87
CA LYS A 46 6.73 -29.65 -2.29
C LYS A 46 7.77 -29.21 -3.33
N CYS A 47 7.35 -28.38 -4.27
CA CYS A 47 8.18 -27.76 -5.30
C CYS A 47 7.77 -26.29 -5.49
N PRO A 48 8.62 -25.45 -6.08
CA PRO A 48 8.21 -24.12 -6.56
C PRO A 48 7.01 -24.21 -7.51
N ARG A 49 6.12 -23.20 -7.50
CA ARG A 49 4.95 -23.20 -8.40
C ARG A 49 5.36 -23.22 -9.89
N GLU A 50 6.49 -22.60 -10.20
CA GLU A 50 7.14 -22.57 -11.51
C GLU A 50 7.41 -23.99 -12.06
N ASP A 51 7.71 -24.93 -11.16
CA ASP A 51 8.10 -26.29 -11.50
C ASP A 51 6.89 -27.26 -11.55
N LEU A 52 5.66 -26.78 -11.34
CA LEU A 52 4.47 -27.64 -11.30
C LEU A 52 4.19 -28.37 -12.60
N HIS A 53 4.51 -27.73 -13.73
CA HIS A 53 4.38 -28.33 -15.06
C HIS A 53 5.42 -29.44 -15.29
N LEU A 54 6.51 -29.42 -14.53
CA LEU A 54 7.54 -30.45 -14.56
C LEU A 54 7.05 -31.66 -13.73
N HIS A 55 7.34 -32.87 -14.20
CA HIS A 55 7.14 -34.12 -13.45
C HIS A 55 5.69 -34.50 -13.09
N GLY A 56 4.68 -33.97 -13.77
CA GLY A 56 3.27 -34.40 -13.58
C GLY A 56 2.64 -33.97 -12.24
N HIS A 57 3.31 -33.11 -11.47
CA HIS A 57 2.82 -32.57 -10.20
C HIS A 57 1.50 -31.81 -10.37
N PHE A 58 1.31 -31.19 -11.52
CA PHE A 58 0.09 -30.46 -11.85
C PHE A 58 -1.18 -31.33 -11.81
N GLN A 59 -1.14 -32.52 -12.42
CA GLN A 59 -2.30 -33.42 -12.41
C GLN A 59 -2.58 -33.92 -10.99
N ARG A 60 -1.52 -34.25 -10.24
CA ARG A 60 -1.65 -34.66 -8.83
C ARG A 60 -2.32 -33.57 -8.00
N TYR A 61 -1.93 -32.30 -8.18
CA TYR A 61 -2.56 -31.17 -7.51
C TYR A 61 -4.06 -31.09 -7.83
N ILE A 62 -4.43 -31.18 -9.12
CA ILE A 62 -5.83 -31.17 -9.55
C ILE A 62 -6.62 -32.32 -8.92
N ASP A 63 -6.09 -33.54 -8.95
CA ASP A 63 -6.76 -34.73 -8.42
C ASP A 63 -6.94 -34.63 -6.90
N GLU A 64 -5.93 -34.15 -6.18
CA GLU A 64 -5.99 -33.91 -4.74
C GLU A 64 -7.05 -32.84 -4.39
N VAL A 65 -7.04 -31.70 -5.09
CA VAL A 65 -8.05 -30.64 -4.89
C VAL A 65 -9.44 -31.21 -5.12
N ASN A 66 -9.69 -31.80 -6.30
CA ASN A 66 -11.00 -32.33 -6.67
C ASN A 66 -11.46 -33.42 -5.68
N GLY A 67 -10.57 -34.31 -5.24
CA GLY A 67 -10.87 -35.33 -4.24
C GLY A 67 -11.30 -34.74 -2.89
N VAL A 68 -10.70 -33.61 -2.47
CA VAL A 68 -11.12 -32.89 -1.26
C VAL A 68 -12.46 -32.18 -1.47
N LEU A 69 -12.69 -31.55 -2.62
CA LEU A 69 -13.96 -30.87 -2.91
C LEU A 69 -15.14 -31.84 -2.91
N GLN A 70 -14.97 -33.04 -3.47
CA GLN A 70 -16.00 -34.09 -3.45
C GLN A 70 -16.38 -34.49 -2.02
N LYS A 71 -15.40 -34.61 -1.11
CA LYS A 71 -15.66 -34.92 0.32
C LYS A 71 -16.35 -33.77 1.08
N HIS A 72 -16.29 -32.55 0.55
CA HIS A 72 -16.90 -31.35 1.10
C HIS A 72 -18.16 -30.92 0.35
N HIS A 73 -18.65 -31.75 -0.58
CA HIS A 73 -19.86 -31.45 -1.33
C HIS A 73 -21.05 -31.20 -0.36
N ASN A 74 -21.81 -30.13 -0.63
CA ASN A 74 -22.93 -29.66 0.20
C ASN A 74 -22.57 -29.24 1.64
N LYS A 75 -21.28 -29.06 1.97
CA LYS A 75 -20.85 -28.54 3.28
C LYS A 75 -20.57 -27.05 3.22
N LEU A 76 -20.69 -26.39 4.38
CA LEU A 76 -20.38 -24.98 4.51
C LEU A 76 -18.87 -24.81 4.69
N VAL A 77 -18.25 -24.12 3.75
CA VAL A 77 -16.83 -23.73 3.81
C VAL A 77 -16.78 -22.23 4.09
N GLU A 78 -16.11 -21.79 5.16
CA GLU A 78 -16.00 -20.36 5.47
C GLU A 78 -14.92 -19.71 4.58
N THR A 79 -13.78 -20.38 4.41
CA THR A 79 -12.65 -19.87 3.65
C THR A 79 -12.20 -20.89 2.61
N PHE A 80 -12.12 -20.45 1.35
CA PHE A 80 -11.67 -21.25 0.22
C PHE A 80 -10.55 -20.52 -0.52
N GLU A 81 -9.36 -21.10 -0.52
CA GLU A 81 -8.17 -20.52 -1.13
C GLU A 81 -7.52 -21.51 -2.08
N VAL A 82 -7.31 -21.07 -3.32
CA VAL A 82 -6.59 -21.81 -4.34
C VAL A 82 -5.43 -20.95 -4.79
N LYS A 83 -4.23 -21.53 -4.80
CA LYS A 83 -3.01 -20.86 -5.20
C LYS A 83 -2.19 -21.76 -6.11
N VAL A 84 -2.14 -21.41 -7.39
CA VAL A 84 -1.52 -22.20 -8.46
C VAL A 84 -1.21 -21.28 -9.62
N ASP A 85 -0.07 -21.44 -10.28
CA ASP A 85 0.28 -20.59 -11.41
C ASP A 85 -0.63 -20.91 -12.61
N PHE A 86 -1.25 -19.89 -13.21
CA PHE A 86 -2.03 -20.05 -14.43
C PHE A 86 -1.15 -19.72 -15.65
N VAL A 87 -0.53 -20.77 -16.20
CA VAL A 87 0.38 -20.70 -17.35
C VAL A 87 -0.12 -21.65 -18.44
N ASP A 88 -0.37 -21.14 -19.65
CA ASP A 88 -0.63 -21.86 -20.91
C ASP A 88 -1.63 -23.04 -20.84
N SER A 89 -2.59 -23.04 -19.90
CA SER A 89 -3.44 -24.21 -19.63
C SER A 89 -4.95 -23.90 -19.74
N ARG A 90 -5.49 -24.08 -20.95
CA ARG A 90 -6.96 -24.12 -21.15
C ARG A 90 -7.65 -25.20 -20.31
N LEU A 91 -6.95 -26.29 -19.98
CA LEU A 91 -7.47 -27.36 -19.14
C LEU A 91 -7.62 -26.91 -17.68
N LEU A 92 -6.66 -26.12 -17.16
CA LEU A 92 -6.74 -25.57 -15.82
C LEU A 92 -7.96 -24.66 -15.65
N ALA A 93 -8.29 -23.85 -16.66
CA ALA A 93 -9.44 -22.96 -16.61
C ALA A 93 -10.74 -23.70 -16.24
N ARG A 94 -10.98 -24.88 -16.82
CA ARG A 94 -12.17 -25.71 -16.52
C ARG A 94 -12.18 -26.22 -15.08
N HIS A 95 -11.01 -26.55 -14.54
CA HIS A 95 -10.90 -26.94 -13.13
C HIS A 95 -11.13 -25.74 -12.21
N ILE A 96 -10.57 -24.57 -12.52
CA ILE A 96 -10.81 -23.35 -11.76
C ILE A 96 -12.31 -22.99 -11.79
N ASP A 97 -12.99 -23.08 -12.94
CA ASP A 97 -14.45 -22.88 -13.04
C ASP A 97 -15.19 -23.81 -12.06
N THR A 98 -14.80 -25.08 -12.01
CA THR A 98 -15.36 -26.07 -11.08
C THR A 98 -15.09 -25.71 -9.61
N TRP A 99 -13.91 -25.18 -9.31
CA TRP A 99 -13.53 -24.75 -7.96
C TRP A 99 -14.28 -23.47 -7.54
N VAL A 100 -14.51 -22.54 -8.46
CA VAL A 100 -15.37 -21.37 -8.24
C VAL A 100 -16.80 -21.82 -7.99
N GLN A 101 -17.34 -22.74 -8.79
CA GLN A 101 -18.66 -23.31 -8.59
C GLN A 101 -18.79 -23.98 -7.21
N PHE A 102 -17.75 -24.69 -6.76
CA PHE A 102 -17.70 -25.25 -5.42
C PHE A 102 -17.74 -24.18 -4.32
N ALA A 103 -16.98 -23.08 -4.48
CA ALA A 103 -17.01 -21.99 -3.51
C ALA A 103 -18.40 -21.36 -3.41
N VAL A 104 -19.09 -21.22 -4.54
CA VAL A 104 -20.50 -20.78 -4.59
C VAL A 104 -21.40 -21.78 -3.88
N SER A 105 -21.37 -23.07 -4.22
CA SER A 105 -22.26 -24.07 -3.61
C SER A 105 -22.03 -24.25 -2.10
N SER A 106 -20.78 -24.10 -1.65
CA SER A 106 -20.36 -24.19 -0.24
C SER A 106 -20.64 -22.91 0.56
N LYS A 107 -21.22 -21.89 -0.08
CA LYS A 107 -21.56 -20.58 0.47
C LYS A 107 -20.36 -19.83 1.05
N THR A 108 -19.20 -19.93 0.41
CA THR A 108 -17.93 -19.38 0.89
C THR A 108 -18.01 -17.90 1.27
N LYS A 109 -17.39 -17.54 2.40
CA LYS A 109 -17.31 -16.17 2.90
C LYS A 109 -16.01 -15.47 2.47
N ASN A 110 -14.91 -16.20 2.43
CA ASN A 110 -13.59 -15.70 1.99
C ASN A 110 -13.10 -16.52 0.80
N LEU A 111 -13.03 -15.91 -0.38
CA LEU A 111 -12.53 -16.55 -1.60
C LEU A 111 -11.17 -15.96 -1.98
N THR A 112 -10.17 -16.82 -2.16
CA THR A 112 -8.87 -16.44 -2.74
C THR A 112 -8.59 -17.30 -3.96
N LEU A 113 -8.40 -16.65 -5.11
CA LEU A 113 -7.81 -17.23 -6.31
C LEU A 113 -6.49 -16.50 -6.57
N ASP A 114 -5.38 -17.10 -6.16
CA ASP A 114 -4.03 -16.60 -6.42
C ASP A 114 -3.44 -17.36 -7.61
N LEU A 115 -3.71 -16.85 -8.81
CA LEU A 115 -3.30 -17.49 -10.06
C LEU A 115 -2.00 -16.93 -10.65
N ASN A 116 -1.35 -16.02 -9.93
CA ASN A 116 -0.31 -15.16 -10.46
C ASN A 116 1.05 -15.89 -10.54
N PRO A 117 1.57 -16.16 -11.74
CA PRO A 117 2.88 -16.76 -11.88
C PRO A 117 3.97 -15.78 -11.44
N LYS A 118 5.14 -16.29 -11.07
CA LYS A 118 6.26 -15.45 -10.65
C LYS A 118 6.69 -14.46 -11.75
N ARG A 119 6.70 -14.93 -13.00
CA ARG A 119 7.03 -14.13 -14.19
C ARG A 119 5.77 -13.61 -14.90
N PHE A 120 4.81 -13.09 -14.14
CA PHE A 120 3.51 -12.62 -14.65
C PHE A 120 3.57 -11.60 -15.80
N PHE A 121 4.68 -10.86 -15.93
CA PHE A 121 4.90 -9.90 -17.02
C PHE A 121 5.21 -10.58 -18.36
N ASP A 122 5.62 -11.86 -18.37
CA ASP A 122 5.90 -12.65 -19.57
C ASP A 122 4.62 -13.22 -20.22
N TYR A 123 3.45 -13.01 -19.59
CA TYR A 123 2.18 -13.62 -19.99
C TYR A 123 1.08 -12.56 -20.23
N ASP A 124 0.31 -12.75 -21.30
CA ASP A 124 -0.83 -11.89 -21.66
C ASP A 124 -2.20 -12.60 -21.53
N ASP A 125 -2.21 -13.92 -21.47
CA ASP A 125 -3.43 -14.73 -21.34
C ASP A 125 -3.79 -14.95 -19.86
N LEU A 126 -4.66 -14.07 -19.34
CA LEU A 126 -5.18 -14.17 -17.97
C LEU A 126 -6.44 -15.05 -17.92
N TYR A 127 -6.68 -15.69 -16.78
CA TYR A 127 -7.89 -16.48 -16.55
C TYR A 127 -9.14 -15.58 -16.57
N VAL A 128 -10.09 -15.88 -17.44
CA VAL A 128 -11.36 -15.13 -17.51
C VAL A 128 -12.22 -15.54 -16.32
N PHE A 129 -12.46 -14.60 -15.40
CA PHE A 129 -13.21 -14.88 -14.18
C PHE A 129 -14.70 -15.17 -14.50
N PRO A 130 -15.26 -16.30 -14.03
CA PRO A 130 -16.52 -16.82 -14.55
C PRO A 130 -17.72 -16.22 -13.79
N PHE A 131 -18.01 -14.94 -14.03
CA PHE A 131 -19.13 -14.24 -13.37
C PHE A 131 -20.49 -14.94 -13.52
N GLN A 132 -20.72 -15.70 -14.60
CA GLN A 132 -21.99 -16.41 -14.80
C GLN A 132 -22.24 -17.51 -13.76
N LEU A 133 -21.17 -18.09 -13.20
CA LEU A 133 -21.27 -19.11 -12.13
C LEU A 133 -21.73 -18.50 -10.80
N LEU A 134 -21.55 -17.18 -10.65
CA LEU A 134 -21.92 -16.43 -9.45
C LEU A 134 -23.41 -16.02 -9.45
N ASP A 135 -24.05 -15.90 -10.61
CA ASP A 135 -25.43 -15.40 -10.74
C ASP A 135 -26.50 -16.50 -10.51
N GLN A 136 -26.10 -17.76 -10.33
CA GLN A 136 -27.00 -18.91 -10.22
C GLN A 136 -27.57 -19.17 -8.81
N GLY A 137 -27.43 -18.25 -7.83
CA GLY A 137 -28.08 -18.44 -6.52
C GLY A 137 -27.89 -17.34 -5.47
N ARG A 138 -28.54 -17.50 -4.30
CA ARG A 138 -28.40 -16.60 -3.13
C ARG A 138 -27.02 -16.71 -2.43
N SER A 139 -26.13 -17.56 -2.92
CA SER A 139 -24.93 -17.98 -2.19
C SER A 139 -23.83 -16.92 -2.11
N ILE A 140 -23.72 -16.07 -3.13
CA ILE A 140 -22.78 -14.95 -3.16
C ILE A 140 -23.03 -13.90 -2.08
N SER A 141 -24.23 -13.90 -1.48
CA SER A 141 -24.57 -13.00 -0.38
C SER A 141 -23.72 -13.26 0.88
N ARG A 142 -23.10 -14.44 1.03
CA ARG A 142 -22.18 -14.68 2.16
C ARG A 142 -20.76 -14.22 1.89
N LEU A 143 -20.40 -13.94 0.64
CA LEU A 143 -19.04 -13.53 0.28
C LEU A 143 -18.76 -12.15 0.88
N GLN A 144 -17.75 -12.10 1.76
CA GLN A 144 -17.31 -10.90 2.45
C GLN A 144 -15.91 -10.48 2.01
N HIS A 145 -15.03 -11.43 1.71
CA HIS A 145 -13.68 -11.14 1.25
C HIS A 145 -13.40 -11.88 -0.06
N MET A 146 -12.84 -11.17 -1.03
CA MET A 146 -12.44 -11.73 -2.31
C MET A 146 -11.05 -11.23 -2.69
N GLN A 147 -10.15 -12.17 -2.99
CA GLN A 147 -8.86 -11.89 -3.61
C GLN A 147 -8.77 -12.63 -4.94
N LEU A 148 -8.56 -11.88 -6.01
CA LEU A 148 -8.35 -12.42 -7.35
C LEU A 148 -7.00 -11.93 -7.85
N SER A 149 -6.16 -12.88 -8.28
CA SER A 149 -4.85 -12.59 -8.84
C SER A 149 -4.72 -13.18 -10.23
N PHE A 150 -4.20 -12.43 -11.20
CA PHE A 150 -3.95 -12.89 -12.57
C PHE A 150 -5.22 -13.33 -13.31
N VAL A 151 -6.26 -12.47 -13.24
CA VAL A 151 -7.57 -12.70 -13.85
C VAL A 151 -7.97 -11.57 -14.81
N SER A 152 -8.81 -11.91 -15.79
CA SER A 152 -9.53 -10.95 -16.63
C SER A 152 -10.98 -10.84 -16.14
N LEU A 153 -11.46 -9.61 -15.89
CA LEU A 153 -12.82 -9.37 -15.43
C LEU A 153 -13.70 -8.88 -16.58
N ASN A 154 -14.70 -9.69 -16.93
CA ASN A 154 -15.72 -9.36 -17.93
C ASN A 154 -17.12 -9.62 -17.35
N PRO A 155 -17.62 -8.76 -16.44
CA PRO A 155 -18.93 -8.94 -15.82
C PRO A 155 -20.06 -8.80 -16.85
N PRO A 156 -21.11 -9.65 -16.82
CA PRO A 156 -22.29 -9.43 -17.64
C PRO A 156 -23.01 -8.14 -17.22
N SER A 157 -23.74 -7.50 -18.15
CA SER A 157 -24.45 -6.24 -17.88
C SER A 157 -25.48 -6.35 -16.74
N GLN A 158 -26.10 -7.52 -16.58
CA GLN A 158 -27.04 -7.83 -15.50
C GLN A 158 -26.40 -8.33 -14.19
N PHE A 159 -25.06 -8.33 -14.07
CA PHE A 159 -24.37 -8.85 -12.88
C PHE A 159 -24.87 -8.21 -11.59
N LYS A 160 -25.39 -8.98 -10.63
CA LYS A 160 -26.03 -8.43 -9.42
C LYS A 160 -25.06 -7.85 -8.38
N GLY A 161 -23.75 -7.98 -8.59
CA GLY A 161 -22.75 -7.49 -7.64
C GLY A 161 -22.49 -8.42 -6.47
N PHE A 162 -21.73 -7.91 -5.50
CA PHE A 162 -21.37 -8.61 -4.28
C PHE A 162 -21.91 -7.81 -3.07
N PRO A 163 -23.17 -8.05 -2.65
CA PRO A 163 -23.89 -7.14 -1.76
C PRO A 163 -23.35 -7.07 -0.33
N ASN A 164 -22.55 -8.04 0.11
CA ASN A 164 -21.96 -8.08 1.45
C ASN A 164 -20.43 -8.10 1.42
N LEU A 165 -19.82 -7.80 0.26
CA LEU A 165 -18.37 -7.77 0.13
C LEU A 165 -17.83 -6.57 0.91
N ARG A 166 -16.91 -6.84 1.84
CA ARG A 166 -16.23 -5.86 2.69
C ARG A 166 -14.78 -5.65 2.25
N LYS A 167 -14.13 -6.68 1.70
CA LYS A 167 -12.74 -6.60 1.22
C LYS A 167 -12.61 -7.14 -0.19
N LEU A 168 -12.04 -6.34 -1.07
CA LEU A 168 -11.70 -6.73 -2.44
C LEU A 168 -10.21 -6.49 -2.69
N HIS A 169 -9.51 -7.53 -3.13
CA HIS A 169 -8.12 -7.45 -3.55
C HIS A 169 -7.98 -7.95 -4.99
N LEU A 170 -7.63 -7.03 -5.89
CA LEU A 170 -7.36 -7.30 -7.30
C LEU A 170 -5.85 -7.17 -7.52
N LYS A 171 -5.21 -8.25 -7.94
CA LYS A 171 -3.76 -8.30 -8.21
C LYS A 171 -3.50 -8.76 -9.63
N THR A 172 -2.73 -8.02 -10.41
CA THR A 172 -2.44 -8.36 -11.81
C THR A 172 -3.73 -8.64 -12.59
N VAL A 173 -4.73 -7.77 -12.47
CA VAL A 173 -6.03 -7.95 -13.12
C VAL A 173 -6.09 -7.16 -14.41
N LYS A 174 -6.62 -7.78 -15.47
CA LYS A 174 -7.00 -7.09 -16.71
C LYS A 174 -8.49 -6.75 -16.65
N VAL A 175 -8.82 -5.47 -16.73
CA VAL A 175 -10.21 -4.99 -16.69
C VAL A 175 -10.28 -3.61 -17.33
N ASN A 176 -11.32 -3.32 -18.10
CA ASN A 176 -11.55 -1.95 -18.59
C ASN A 176 -12.22 -1.09 -17.50
N ARG A 177 -12.24 0.23 -17.69
CA ARG A 177 -12.82 1.16 -16.70
C ARG A 177 -14.27 0.82 -16.37
N LYS A 178 -15.13 0.67 -17.39
CA LYS A 178 -16.57 0.50 -17.24
C LYS A 178 -16.92 -0.76 -16.44
N ASP A 179 -16.19 -1.84 -16.69
CA ASP A 179 -16.40 -3.12 -16.00
C ASP A 179 -15.96 -3.06 -14.54
N LEU A 180 -14.84 -2.37 -14.25
CA LEU A 180 -14.40 -2.16 -12.88
C LEU A 180 -15.40 -1.28 -12.11
N GLU A 181 -15.87 -0.18 -12.71
CA GLU A 181 -16.94 0.67 -12.16
C GLU A 181 -18.22 -0.13 -11.90
N ASN A 182 -18.64 -0.98 -12.86
CA ASN A 182 -19.82 -1.83 -12.72
C ASN A 182 -19.68 -2.86 -11.58
N VAL A 183 -18.49 -3.43 -11.36
CA VAL A 183 -18.23 -4.32 -10.22
C VAL A 183 -18.29 -3.54 -8.90
N LEU A 184 -17.58 -2.41 -8.81
CA LEU A 184 -17.45 -1.65 -7.57
C LEU A 184 -18.76 -0.96 -7.15
N SER A 185 -19.52 -0.41 -8.09
CA SER A 185 -20.83 0.21 -7.84
C SER A 185 -21.85 -0.72 -7.20
N ARG A 186 -21.70 -2.03 -7.42
CA ARG A 186 -22.56 -3.07 -6.85
C ARG A 186 -21.96 -3.75 -5.61
N CYS A 187 -20.94 -3.15 -5.00
CA CYS A 187 -20.31 -3.56 -3.74
C CYS A 187 -20.54 -2.49 -2.65
N SER A 188 -21.79 -2.22 -2.28
CA SER A 188 -22.15 -1.12 -1.38
C SER A 188 -21.61 -1.23 0.05
N THR A 189 -21.16 -2.42 0.46
CA THR A 189 -20.58 -2.68 1.78
C THR A 189 -19.04 -2.67 1.81
N LEU A 190 -18.39 -2.31 0.70
CA LEU A 190 -16.95 -2.40 0.56
C LEU A 190 -16.24 -1.43 1.51
N GLU A 191 -15.36 -1.97 2.36
CA GLU A 191 -14.59 -1.26 3.39
C GLU A 191 -13.10 -1.18 3.05
N TRP A 192 -12.55 -2.22 2.40
CA TRP A 192 -11.16 -2.28 1.97
C TRP A 192 -11.04 -2.63 0.48
N LEU A 193 -10.32 -1.80 -0.27
CA LEU A 193 -10.01 -2.03 -1.68
C LEU A 193 -8.50 -2.02 -1.91
N PHE A 194 -7.99 -3.10 -2.50
CA PHE A 194 -6.60 -3.24 -2.91
C PHE A 194 -6.56 -3.45 -4.43
N ILE A 195 -5.83 -2.59 -5.14
CA ILE A 195 -5.61 -2.69 -6.58
C ILE A 195 -4.08 -2.74 -6.80
N ASP A 196 -3.56 -3.88 -7.19
CA ASP A 196 -2.12 -4.13 -7.37
C ASP A 196 -1.83 -4.54 -8.82
N ARG A 197 -0.96 -3.79 -9.51
CA ARG A 197 -0.46 -4.09 -10.86
C ARG A 197 -1.57 -4.39 -11.88
N CYS A 198 -2.72 -3.72 -11.76
CA CYS A 198 -3.84 -3.94 -12.67
C CYS A 198 -3.59 -3.21 -13.99
N ARG A 199 -3.73 -3.93 -15.10
CA ARG A 199 -3.67 -3.39 -16.46
C ARG A 199 -5.05 -2.84 -16.80
N LEU A 200 -5.17 -1.52 -16.78
CA LEU A 200 -6.38 -0.81 -17.14
C LEU A 200 -6.18 -0.25 -18.55
N ASP A 201 -7.03 -0.65 -19.49
CA ASP A 201 -6.94 -0.18 -20.87
C ASP A 201 -7.25 1.34 -20.98
N ASP A 202 -7.85 1.94 -19.94
CA ASP A 202 -8.25 3.35 -19.82
C ASP A 202 -7.87 3.94 -18.45
N GLU A 203 -8.02 5.27 -18.24
CA GLU A 203 -7.68 5.88 -16.92
C GLU A 203 -8.59 5.38 -15.77
N LEU A 204 -8.09 5.29 -14.52
CA LEU A 204 -8.89 4.87 -13.36
C LEU A 204 -9.72 6.04 -12.79
N ILE A 205 -10.77 6.41 -13.51
CA ILE A 205 -11.79 7.33 -13.02
C ILE A 205 -12.96 6.48 -12.52
N ILE A 206 -13.28 6.55 -11.23
CA ILE A 206 -14.46 5.92 -10.60
C ILE A 206 -15.19 7.04 -9.84
N VAL A 207 -15.93 7.86 -10.58
CA VAL A 207 -16.56 9.10 -10.06
C VAL A 207 -18.06 8.92 -9.83
N ASP A 208 -18.72 8.22 -10.76
CA ASP A 208 -20.18 8.16 -10.79
C ASP A 208 -20.75 7.10 -9.84
N SER A 209 -19.87 6.29 -9.24
CA SER A 209 -20.23 5.19 -8.33
C SER A 209 -19.65 5.44 -6.94
N PRO A 210 -20.41 6.07 -6.02
CA PRO A 210 -19.93 6.35 -4.68
C PRO A 210 -19.66 5.07 -3.90
N LEU A 211 -18.55 5.04 -3.16
CA LEU A 211 -18.16 3.97 -2.25
C LEU A 211 -18.30 4.46 -0.80
N PRO A 212 -19.53 4.55 -0.27
CA PRO A 212 -19.80 5.24 0.99
C PRO A 212 -19.22 4.54 2.21
N ARG A 213 -18.89 3.25 2.14
CA ARG A 213 -18.31 2.51 3.27
C ARG A 213 -16.81 2.28 3.16
N LEU A 214 -16.17 2.73 2.08
CA LEU A 214 -14.75 2.50 1.88
C LEU A 214 -13.96 3.27 2.93
N LEU A 215 -13.17 2.55 3.73
CA LEU A 215 -12.33 3.08 4.81
C LEU A 215 -10.86 3.08 4.42
N TYR A 216 -10.45 2.13 3.58
CA TYR A 216 -9.06 1.92 3.19
C TYR A 216 -8.95 1.62 1.70
N LEU A 217 -8.07 2.37 1.03
CA LEU A 217 -7.73 2.20 -0.38
C LEU A 217 -6.23 2.04 -0.53
N ARG A 218 -5.78 0.96 -1.16
CA ARG A 218 -4.39 0.79 -1.59
C ARG A 218 -4.31 0.58 -3.09
N VAL A 219 -3.47 1.37 -3.75
CA VAL A 219 -3.18 1.24 -5.18
C VAL A 219 -1.67 1.06 -5.36
N HIS A 220 -1.27 -0.01 -6.06
CA HIS A 220 0.14 -0.35 -6.29
C HIS A 220 0.39 -0.55 -7.78
N PHE A 221 1.42 0.10 -8.33
CA PHE A 221 1.88 0.05 -9.73
C PHE A 221 0.73 0.00 -10.75
N CYS A 222 -0.14 1.01 -10.70
CA CYS A 222 -1.18 1.21 -11.72
C CYS A 222 -0.83 2.45 -12.55
N PHE A 223 -1.01 2.34 -13.88
CA PHE A 223 -0.41 3.27 -14.85
C PHE A 223 -1.24 4.52 -15.16
N THR A 224 -2.36 4.74 -14.46
CA THR A 224 -3.33 5.77 -14.84
C THR A 224 -3.77 6.65 -13.69
N LYS A 225 -4.39 7.80 -13.99
CA LYS A 225 -4.97 8.74 -13.01
C LYS A 225 -5.92 8.03 -12.05
N ILE A 226 -5.84 8.33 -10.75
CA ILE A 226 -6.74 7.83 -9.71
C ILE A 226 -7.81 8.88 -9.41
N LYS A 227 -9.08 8.50 -9.47
CA LYS A 227 -10.18 9.30 -8.93
C LYS A 227 -11.27 8.43 -8.31
N PHE A 228 -11.58 8.68 -7.03
CA PHE A 228 -12.61 7.95 -6.29
C PHE A 228 -13.57 8.88 -5.54
N ASN A 229 -14.85 8.53 -5.53
CA ASN A 229 -15.84 9.10 -4.63
C ASN A 229 -16.01 8.22 -3.38
N ALA A 230 -15.22 8.48 -2.34
CA ALA A 230 -15.20 7.69 -1.11
C ALA A 230 -15.21 8.59 0.15
N VAL A 231 -16.39 9.11 0.50
CA VAL A 231 -16.56 10.13 1.56
C VAL A 231 -15.98 9.71 2.92
N ASN A 232 -16.05 8.43 3.26
CA ASN A 232 -15.59 7.87 4.54
C ASN A 232 -14.17 7.28 4.48
N LEU A 233 -13.44 7.47 3.38
CA LEU A 233 -12.07 6.97 3.25
C LEU A 233 -11.19 7.59 4.34
N ALA A 234 -10.57 6.75 5.16
CA ALA A 234 -9.73 7.16 6.28
C ALA A 234 -8.23 7.00 5.96
N THR A 235 -7.88 5.98 5.17
CA THR A 235 -6.49 5.68 4.83
C THR A 235 -6.33 5.43 3.33
N PHE A 236 -5.35 6.09 2.73
CA PHE A 236 -4.96 5.90 1.34
C PHE A 236 -3.48 5.51 1.23
N GLU A 237 -3.18 4.46 0.48
CA GLU A 237 -1.81 4.05 0.17
C GLU A 237 -1.60 4.00 -1.35
N TYR A 238 -0.51 4.62 -1.80
CA TYR A 238 -0.07 4.62 -3.18
C TYR A 238 1.40 4.21 -3.28
N ASP A 239 1.74 3.31 -4.19
CA ASP A 239 3.13 3.00 -4.55
C ASP A 239 3.23 2.70 -6.04
N GLY A 240 3.84 3.59 -6.83
CA GLY A 240 3.90 3.47 -8.30
C GLY A 240 4.51 4.71 -8.97
N ASP A 241 4.25 4.87 -10.26
CA ASP A 241 4.72 6.04 -11.02
C ASP A 241 4.02 7.34 -10.58
N PHE A 242 4.57 8.49 -10.94
CA PHE A 242 3.88 9.74 -10.67
C PHE A 242 2.63 9.87 -11.57
N ILE A 243 1.46 9.84 -10.94
CA ILE A 243 0.15 9.98 -11.59
C ILE A 243 -0.70 11.06 -10.90
N PRO A 244 -1.68 11.64 -11.58
CA PRO A 244 -2.66 12.50 -10.92
C PRO A 244 -3.53 11.69 -9.95
N ILE A 245 -3.72 12.22 -8.74
CA ILE A 245 -4.56 11.64 -7.69
C ILE A 245 -5.66 12.64 -7.35
N ASP A 246 -6.92 12.23 -7.38
CA ASP A 246 -8.08 13.06 -7.08
C ASP A 246 -8.98 12.34 -6.07
N LEU A 247 -8.80 12.66 -4.79
CA LEU A 247 -9.60 12.16 -3.67
C LEU A 247 -10.26 13.32 -2.91
N VAL A 248 -10.61 14.41 -3.62
CA VAL A 248 -11.19 15.62 -2.99
C VAL A 248 -12.50 15.36 -2.24
N GLN A 249 -13.25 14.33 -2.65
CA GLN A 249 -14.50 13.91 -2.00
C GLN A 249 -14.26 13.14 -0.69
N SER A 250 -13.04 12.72 -0.41
CA SER A 250 -12.66 11.93 0.78
C SER A 250 -12.47 12.82 2.00
N SER A 251 -13.55 13.45 2.46
CA SER A 251 -13.54 14.44 3.55
C SER A 251 -13.04 13.90 4.90
N LYS A 252 -13.05 12.58 5.10
CA LYS A 252 -12.56 11.91 6.32
C LYS A 252 -11.15 11.34 6.20
N LEU A 253 -10.41 11.68 5.14
CA LEU A 253 -9.07 11.16 4.91
C LEU A 253 -8.11 11.61 6.03
N GLN A 254 -7.70 10.67 6.87
CA GLN A 254 -6.79 10.95 7.98
C GLN A 254 -5.34 10.75 7.55
N SER A 255 -5.04 9.63 6.89
CA SER A 255 -3.67 9.24 6.56
C SER A 255 -3.51 8.92 5.09
N ALA A 256 -2.44 9.44 4.48
CA ALA A 256 -2.00 9.05 3.15
C ALA A 256 -0.53 8.62 3.16
N ASN A 257 -0.21 7.47 2.59
CA ASN A 257 1.16 7.02 2.36
C ASN A 257 1.42 6.92 0.86
N ILE A 258 2.26 7.80 0.35
CA ILE A 258 2.50 7.99 -1.08
C ILE A 258 3.96 7.69 -1.39
N ARG A 259 4.18 6.67 -2.20
CA ARG A 259 5.48 6.34 -2.78
C ARG A 259 5.45 6.53 -4.30
N PHE A 260 6.21 7.49 -4.79
CA PHE A 260 6.43 7.67 -6.23
C PHE A 260 7.77 7.05 -6.64
N MET A 261 7.80 6.42 -7.81
CA MET A 261 9.04 5.94 -8.43
C MET A 261 9.92 7.12 -8.82
N THR A 262 9.37 8.05 -9.57
CA THR A 262 10.09 9.23 -10.07
C THR A 262 9.15 10.43 -10.07
N ALA A 263 9.57 11.55 -9.46
CA ALA A 263 8.80 12.78 -9.51
C ALA A 263 9.65 14.02 -9.22
N THR A 264 9.30 15.13 -9.86
CA THR A 264 9.72 16.45 -9.39
C THR A 264 8.93 16.80 -8.12
N ILE A 265 9.61 17.18 -7.05
CA ILE A 265 8.98 17.43 -5.73
C ILE A 265 7.86 18.47 -5.84
N GLN A 266 8.06 19.52 -6.63
CA GLN A 266 7.08 20.58 -6.87
C GLN A 266 5.80 20.04 -7.51
N HIS A 267 5.93 19.20 -8.55
CA HIS A 267 4.79 18.61 -9.24
C HIS A 267 4.04 17.62 -8.34
N ALA A 268 4.77 16.82 -7.57
CA ALA A 268 4.19 15.94 -6.57
C ALA A 268 3.39 16.73 -5.53
N LEU A 269 3.97 17.81 -4.99
CA LEU A 269 3.33 18.69 -4.03
C LEU A 269 2.01 19.28 -4.56
N ILE A 270 2.01 19.86 -5.77
CA ILE A 270 0.81 20.44 -6.39
C ILE A 270 -0.27 19.37 -6.57
N SER A 271 0.11 18.20 -7.07
CA SER A 271 -0.81 17.08 -7.28
C SER A 271 -1.45 16.64 -5.94
N LEU A 272 -0.64 16.49 -4.89
CA LEU A 272 -1.12 16.06 -3.57
C LEU A 272 -1.97 17.13 -2.87
N LEU A 273 -1.62 18.41 -3.00
CA LEU A 273 -2.42 19.53 -2.48
C LEU A 273 -3.82 19.55 -3.08
N ASN A 274 -3.90 19.40 -4.40
CA ASN A 274 -5.16 19.38 -5.12
C ASN A 274 -5.93 18.08 -4.92
N GLY A 275 -5.22 16.95 -4.78
CA GLY A 275 -5.80 15.62 -4.71
C GLY A 275 -6.26 15.19 -3.32
N LEU A 276 -5.55 15.62 -2.27
CA LEU A 276 -5.72 15.14 -0.89
C LEU A 276 -5.97 16.30 0.10
N PRO A 277 -6.91 17.24 -0.15
CA PRO A 277 -7.04 18.45 0.65
C PRO A 277 -7.40 18.23 2.14
N SER A 278 -7.99 17.08 2.48
CA SER A 278 -8.44 16.76 3.85
C SER A 278 -7.40 16.00 4.69
N VAL A 279 -6.25 15.62 4.10
CA VAL A 279 -5.27 14.75 4.76
C VAL A 279 -4.68 15.39 6.01
N GLN A 280 -4.56 14.61 7.09
CA GLN A 280 -3.99 15.05 8.38
C GLN A 280 -2.56 14.54 8.61
N SER A 281 -2.28 13.32 8.15
CA SER A 281 -0.97 12.67 8.20
C SER A 281 -0.55 12.24 6.80
N LEU A 282 0.59 12.72 6.32
CA LEU A 282 1.12 12.38 5.01
C LEU A 282 2.51 11.76 5.15
N THR A 283 2.67 10.53 4.69
CA THR A 283 3.97 9.93 4.41
C THR A 283 4.26 10.09 2.92
N LEU A 284 5.36 10.75 2.57
CA LEU A 284 5.78 10.95 1.19
C LEU A 284 7.18 10.39 0.96
N GLN A 285 7.30 9.53 -0.05
CA GLN A 285 8.56 8.95 -0.50
C GLN A 285 8.64 9.05 -2.02
N ILE A 286 9.74 9.57 -2.54
CA ILE A 286 9.99 9.62 -3.98
C ILE A 286 11.35 8.96 -4.21
N ARG A 287 11.40 7.81 -4.91
CA ARG A 287 12.66 7.07 -5.06
C ARG A 287 13.69 7.85 -5.87
N LEU A 288 13.27 8.39 -7.01
CA LEU A 288 14.05 9.28 -7.86
C LEU A 288 13.40 10.67 -7.86
N GLN A 289 13.80 11.49 -6.90
CA GLN A 289 13.29 12.86 -6.78
C GLN A 289 14.16 13.84 -7.56
N TYR A 290 13.51 14.86 -8.12
CA TYR A 290 14.18 16.02 -8.70
C TYR A 290 13.76 17.29 -7.98
N ILE A 291 14.74 18.13 -7.63
CA ILE A 291 14.49 19.40 -6.96
C ILE A 291 14.78 20.56 -7.92
N GLN A 292 13.76 21.38 -8.21
CA GLN A 292 13.95 22.63 -8.98
C GLN A 292 14.33 23.80 -8.06
N LYS A 293 15.28 24.64 -8.50
CA LYS A 293 15.79 25.80 -7.74
C LYS A 293 14.82 26.99 -7.70
N GLN A 294 13.96 27.15 -8.73
CA GLN A 294 13.24 28.39 -9.01
C GLN A 294 11.86 28.54 -8.32
N TRP A 295 11.35 27.52 -7.64
CA TRP A 295 9.96 27.47 -7.18
C TRP A 295 9.60 28.41 -6.00
N LEU A 296 10.56 29.18 -5.46
CA LEU A 296 10.64 29.38 -4.01
C LEU A 296 10.23 30.73 -3.41
N TRP A 297 9.29 31.47 -3.99
CA TRP A 297 8.97 32.79 -3.43
C TRP A 297 7.51 32.95 -2.98
N ASP A 298 6.51 32.61 -3.80
CA ASP A 298 5.10 32.79 -3.41
C ASP A 298 4.17 31.70 -3.96
N ASN A 299 4.15 30.50 -3.35
CA ASN A 299 3.10 29.52 -3.64
C ASN A 299 1.88 29.75 -2.72
N PRO A 300 0.71 30.16 -3.25
CA PRO A 300 -0.49 30.36 -2.45
C PRO A 300 -1.11 29.05 -1.96
N LEU A 301 -0.74 27.90 -2.54
CA LEU A 301 -1.34 26.62 -2.19
C LEU A 301 -0.88 26.15 -0.81
N LYS A 302 -1.84 25.76 0.04
CA LYS A 302 -1.62 25.28 1.41
C LYS A 302 -2.42 24.02 1.68
N PHE A 303 -1.81 23.07 2.39
CA PHE A 303 -2.52 22.01 3.08
C PHE A 303 -3.25 22.61 4.28
N THR A 304 -4.58 22.54 4.27
CA THR A 304 -5.41 23.16 5.31
C THR A 304 -5.56 22.29 6.55
N ASN A 305 -5.29 20.99 6.46
CA ASN A 305 -5.52 20.04 7.55
C ASN A 305 -4.27 19.23 7.96
N LEU A 306 -3.16 19.36 7.24
CA LEU A 306 -1.97 18.54 7.47
C LEU A 306 -1.29 18.94 8.79
N LYS A 307 -1.24 17.99 9.72
CA LYS A 307 -0.65 18.11 11.06
C LYS A 307 0.61 17.29 11.21
N HIS A 308 0.76 16.19 10.47
CA HIS A 308 1.93 15.32 10.50
C HIS A 308 2.44 15.07 9.09
N LEU A 309 3.73 15.34 8.87
CA LEU A 309 4.44 15.04 7.63
C LEU A 309 5.61 14.11 7.94
N GLN A 310 5.63 12.94 7.32
CA GLN A 310 6.79 12.06 7.27
C GLN A 310 7.35 12.05 5.85
N TRP A 311 8.55 12.57 5.68
CA TRP A 311 9.13 12.83 4.36
C TRP A 311 10.46 12.12 4.17
N PHE A 312 10.50 11.24 3.18
CA PHE A 312 11.72 10.56 2.75
C PHE A 312 12.34 11.31 1.59
N ILE A 313 13.52 11.88 1.82
CA ILE A 313 14.26 12.69 0.85
C ILE A 313 15.48 11.88 0.38
N PHE A 314 15.45 11.42 -0.87
CA PHE A 314 16.59 10.77 -1.51
C PHE A 314 17.43 11.79 -2.30
N VAL A 315 18.66 12.04 -1.88
CA VAL A 315 19.53 13.05 -2.48
C VAL A 315 20.53 12.38 -3.43
N LEU A 316 20.41 12.72 -4.71
CA LEU A 316 21.42 12.35 -5.72
C LEU A 316 22.65 13.26 -5.59
N PRO A 317 23.85 12.80 -5.98
CA PRO A 317 25.07 13.63 -5.98
C PRO A 317 24.89 14.98 -6.71
N THR A 318 24.11 15.00 -7.78
CA THR A 318 23.81 16.21 -8.57
C THR A 318 22.82 17.19 -7.90
N ASP A 319 22.22 16.79 -6.79
CA ASP A 319 21.14 17.51 -6.09
C ASP A 319 21.54 17.91 -4.65
N VAL A 320 22.78 17.67 -4.23
CA VAL A 320 23.29 18.00 -2.89
C VAL A 320 23.11 19.50 -2.58
N ASP A 321 23.34 20.37 -3.57
CA ASP A 321 23.17 21.82 -3.46
C ASP A 321 21.69 22.26 -3.45
N LYS A 322 20.74 21.32 -3.60
CA LYS A 322 19.31 21.61 -3.76
C LYS A 322 18.44 21.24 -2.57
N VAL A 323 19.00 20.56 -1.56
CA VAL A 323 18.25 20.10 -0.38
C VAL A 323 17.46 21.22 0.29
N LEU A 324 18.03 22.43 0.40
CA LEU A 324 17.35 23.56 1.03
C LEU A 324 16.06 23.99 0.29
N TYR A 325 15.99 23.80 -1.04
CA TYR A 325 14.81 24.18 -1.80
C TYR A 325 13.56 23.33 -1.49
N SER A 326 13.74 22.21 -0.78
CA SER A 326 12.67 21.36 -0.25
C SER A 326 11.77 22.10 0.76
N LEU A 327 12.22 23.21 1.36
CA LEU A 327 11.42 24.08 2.24
C LEU A 327 10.15 24.62 1.56
N ALA A 328 10.10 24.64 0.22
CA ALA A 328 8.88 24.96 -0.52
C ALA A 328 7.68 24.09 -0.10
N PHE A 329 7.93 22.82 0.18
CA PHE A 329 6.91 21.88 0.67
C PHE A 329 6.41 22.29 2.05
N LEU A 330 7.34 22.55 2.98
CA LEU A 330 7.00 22.92 4.35
C LEU A 330 6.28 24.28 4.43
N ARG A 331 6.60 25.21 3.54
CA ARG A 331 5.85 26.47 3.41
C ARG A 331 4.40 26.25 2.99
N ALA A 332 4.05 25.11 2.41
CA ALA A 332 2.68 24.72 2.09
C ALA A 332 1.94 24.07 3.27
N THR A 333 2.54 23.93 4.45
CA THR A 333 1.95 23.22 5.60
C THR A 333 1.79 24.15 6.83
N PRO A 334 0.85 25.12 6.79
CA PRO A 334 0.73 26.15 7.84
C PRO A 334 0.34 25.60 9.22
N PHE A 335 -0.35 24.46 9.28
CA PHE A 335 -0.83 23.83 10.51
C PHE A 335 -0.02 22.60 10.94
N ILE A 336 1.20 22.46 10.43
CA ILE A 336 2.06 21.33 10.76
C ILE A 336 2.40 21.33 12.26
N GLU A 337 2.22 20.19 12.93
CA GLU A 337 2.52 19.98 14.35
C GLU A 337 3.72 19.05 14.55
N LYS A 338 3.86 18.05 13.67
CA LYS A 338 4.96 17.07 13.67
C LYS A 338 5.60 16.96 12.29
N LEU A 339 6.92 17.13 12.23
CA LEU A 339 7.73 16.98 11.03
C LEU A 339 8.75 15.86 11.24
N GLU A 340 8.71 14.85 10.38
CA GLU A 340 9.72 13.80 10.29
C GLU A 340 10.39 13.88 8.91
N VAL A 341 11.70 14.03 8.85
CA VAL A 341 12.45 14.03 7.59
C VAL A 341 13.56 12.99 7.66
N HIS A 342 13.51 12.05 6.73
CA HIS A 342 14.45 10.94 6.64
C HIS A 342 15.30 11.14 5.38
N PHE A 343 16.55 11.58 5.58
CA PHE A 343 17.49 11.76 4.49
C PHE A 343 18.15 10.44 4.13
N THR A 344 18.28 10.21 2.83
CA THR A 344 19.05 9.11 2.24
C THR A 344 19.76 9.64 1.00
N GLY A 345 20.82 8.97 0.52
CA GLY A 345 21.56 9.43 -0.67
C GLY A 345 23.08 9.39 -0.50
N CYS A 346 23.80 9.55 -1.61
CA CYS A 346 25.26 9.50 -1.66
C CYS A 346 25.87 10.89 -1.43
N ASP A 347 27.15 10.93 -1.04
CA ASP A 347 27.98 12.15 -1.01
C ASP A 347 27.46 13.30 -0.12
N LEU A 348 26.60 12.99 0.86
CA LEU A 348 26.06 13.98 1.79
C LEU A 348 27.03 14.34 2.93
N TRP A 349 28.03 13.51 3.22
CA TRP A 349 28.91 13.72 4.37
C TRP A 349 29.67 15.05 4.25
N LEU A 350 29.38 15.96 5.19
CA LEU A 350 30.03 17.27 5.32
C LEU A 350 30.03 18.10 4.03
N ALA A 351 29.10 17.84 3.11
CA ALA A 351 29.07 18.52 1.83
C ALA A 351 28.75 20.01 1.99
N GLU A 352 29.62 20.90 1.51
CA GLU A 352 29.48 22.35 1.72
C GLU A 352 28.67 23.09 0.63
N ALA A 353 28.09 22.34 -0.31
CA ALA A 353 27.36 22.89 -1.44
C ALA A 353 25.95 23.37 -1.08
N GLY A 354 25.48 24.42 -1.77
CA GLY A 354 24.11 24.92 -1.67
C GLY A 354 23.98 26.33 -1.09
N PRO A 355 22.76 26.90 -1.15
CA PRO A 355 22.46 28.25 -0.68
C PRO A 355 22.46 28.36 0.86
N CYS A 356 22.49 29.59 1.38
CA CYS A 356 22.30 29.86 2.81
C CYS A 356 20.83 30.14 3.11
N ARG A 357 20.32 29.73 4.27
CA ARG A 357 18.93 30.05 4.67
C ARG A 357 18.66 31.55 4.79
N LYS A 358 19.70 32.37 4.99
CA LYS A 358 19.60 33.84 5.06
C LYS A 358 19.13 34.45 3.74
N ASP A 359 19.33 33.74 2.63
CA ASP A 359 18.86 34.15 1.32
C ASP A 359 17.35 33.86 1.15
N LEU A 360 16.72 33.16 2.09
CA LEU A 360 15.31 32.81 2.03
C LEU A 360 14.46 33.84 2.79
N GLY A 361 13.28 34.15 2.25
CA GLY A 361 12.27 34.94 2.95
C GLY A 361 11.81 34.32 4.28
N GLN A 362 11.29 35.15 5.18
CA GLN A 362 10.76 34.72 6.47
C GLN A 362 9.49 33.87 6.31
N CYS A 363 9.37 32.82 7.14
CA CYS A 363 8.16 32.00 7.27
C CYS A 363 7.94 31.73 8.75
N LYS A 364 6.73 31.34 9.18
CA LYS A 364 6.50 30.93 10.57
C LYS A 364 5.75 29.60 10.61
N TYR A 365 6.29 28.65 11.36
CA TYR A 365 5.72 27.34 11.63
C TYR A 365 5.13 27.35 13.04
N VAL A 366 4.09 28.16 13.24
CA VAL A 366 3.57 28.50 14.59
C VAL A 366 2.99 27.31 15.36
N HIS A 367 2.64 26.23 14.67
CA HIS A 367 2.09 25.02 15.26
C HIS A 367 3.11 23.89 15.41
N LEU A 368 4.32 24.04 14.86
CA LEU A 368 5.31 22.96 14.81
C LEU A 368 5.92 22.73 16.19
N LYS A 369 5.68 21.55 16.76
CA LYS A 369 6.10 21.15 18.10
C LYS A 369 7.19 20.09 18.10
N HIS A 370 7.15 19.19 17.12
CA HIS A 370 8.02 18.02 17.09
C HIS A 370 8.75 17.94 15.76
N ILE A 371 10.08 17.91 15.83
CA ILE A 371 10.95 17.67 14.66
C ILE A 371 11.77 16.41 14.93
N TRP A 372 11.72 15.47 14.00
CA TRP A 372 12.60 14.31 13.96
C TRP A 372 13.29 14.27 12.61
N ILE A 373 14.61 14.31 12.64
CA ILE A 373 15.46 14.15 11.46
C ILE A 373 16.25 12.86 11.63
N SER A 374 16.26 12.02 10.61
CA SER A 374 17.19 10.90 10.52
C SER A 374 18.00 10.96 9.22
N GLY A 375 19.12 10.25 9.18
CA GLY A 375 20.02 10.30 8.03
C GLY A 375 20.82 11.61 7.93
N PHE A 376 20.98 12.33 9.05
CA PHE A 376 21.74 13.56 9.06
C PHE A 376 23.23 13.26 8.91
N ARG A 377 23.89 13.94 7.97
CA ARG A 377 25.30 13.74 7.60
C ARG A 377 26.09 15.04 7.60
N ALA A 378 25.52 16.08 8.24
CA ALA A 378 26.08 17.43 8.31
C ALA A 378 26.36 18.08 6.94
N ALA A 379 25.63 17.67 5.89
CA ALA A 379 25.62 18.42 4.64
C ALA A 379 25.10 19.85 4.92
N ARG A 380 25.70 20.87 4.31
CA ARG A 380 25.26 22.26 4.42
C ARG A 380 23.77 22.41 4.11
N GLY A 381 23.29 21.76 3.05
CA GLY A 381 21.87 21.79 2.69
C GLY A 381 20.94 21.23 3.77
N GLN A 382 21.34 20.15 4.47
CA GLN A 382 20.60 19.61 5.61
C GLN A 382 20.67 20.58 6.79
N LEU A 383 21.85 21.07 7.12
CA LEU A 383 22.07 21.99 8.24
C LEU A 383 21.24 23.27 8.06
N GLU A 384 21.35 23.92 6.91
CA GLU A 384 20.60 25.15 6.59
C GLU A 384 19.08 24.90 6.59
N PHE A 385 18.62 23.73 6.15
CA PHE A 385 17.22 23.32 6.24
C PHE A 385 16.77 23.28 7.70
N LEU A 386 17.49 22.54 8.56
CA LEU A 386 17.10 22.41 9.97
C LEU A 386 17.15 23.75 10.70
N LEU A 387 18.23 24.52 10.53
CA LEU A 387 18.37 25.83 11.16
C LEU A 387 17.22 26.77 10.75
N HIS A 388 16.83 26.77 9.48
CA HIS A 388 15.68 27.54 9.01
C HIS A 388 14.39 27.13 9.71
N VAL A 389 14.10 25.83 9.82
CA VAL A 389 12.87 25.36 10.47
C VAL A 389 12.86 25.71 11.95
N ILE A 390 13.98 25.51 12.66
CA ILE A 390 14.12 25.78 14.10
C ILE A 390 13.92 27.28 14.39
N GLU A 391 14.62 28.16 13.66
CA GLU A 391 14.52 29.62 13.84
C GLU A 391 13.10 30.16 13.64
N ASN A 392 12.27 29.42 12.89
CA ASN A 392 10.92 29.84 12.50
C ASN A 392 9.80 29.02 13.17
N ALA A 393 10.12 28.16 14.15
CA ALA A 393 9.17 27.31 14.89
C ALA A 393 9.06 27.73 16.36
N PRO A 394 8.26 28.76 16.71
CA PRO A 394 8.20 29.30 18.07
C PRO A 394 7.57 28.36 19.11
N ALA A 395 6.79 27.37 18.66
CA ALA A 395 6.12 26.39 19.52
C ALA A 395 6.89 25.06 19.64
N LEU A 396 8.16 25.03 19.21
CA LEU A 396 8.97 23.81 19.21
C LEU A 396 9.14 23.29 20.64
N GLU A 397 8.85 22.00 20.85
CA GLU A 397 8.95 21.31 22.14
C GLU A 397 10.07 20.25 22.11
N THR A 398 10.21 19.54 20.99
CA THR A 398 11.20 18.46 20.84
C THR A 398 11.91 18.50 19.50
N LEU A 399 13.23 18.33 19.52
CA LEU A 399 14.08 18.12 18.36
C LEU A 399 14.91 16.84 18.55
N LEU A 400 14.73 15.87 17.67
CA LEU A 400 15.54 14.66 17.61
C LEU A 400 16.33 14.65 16.29
N VAL A 401 17.64 14.48 16.37
CA VAL A 401 18.52 14.34 15.20
C VAL A 401 19.27 13.02 15.30
N GLU A 402 19.01 12.12 14.37
CA GLU A 402 19.70 10.84 14.21
C GLU A 402 20.71 10.94 13.06
N ILE A 403 21.98 10.70 13.39
CA ILE A 403 23.09 10.68 12.45
C ILE A 403 23.11 9.33 11.73
N GLY A 404 23.71 9.26 10.54
CA GLY A 404 23.97 7.96 9.90
C GLY A 404 22.90 7.53 8.90
N GLN A 405 22.40 6.30 8.98
CA GLN A 405 21.48 5.73 7.99
C GLN A 405 20.12 5.40 8.59
N TYR A 406 19.04 5.70 7.85
CA TYR A 406 17.69 5.27 8.18
C TYR A 406 17.29 4.03 7.35
N PRO A 407 16.94 2.87 7.95
CA PRO A 407 16.44 1.69 7.23
C PRO A 407 15.10 2.02 6.51
N PRO A 408 14.83 1.54 5.27
CA PRO A 408 15.23 0.25 4.72
C PRO A 408 16.11 0.32 3.46
N PHE A 409 16.70 1.48 3.13
CA PHE A 409 17.54 1.64 1.93
C PHE A 409 18.98 1.14 2.18
N ASN A 410 19.14 -0.19 2.28
CA ASN A 410 20.44 -0.82 2.58
C ASN A 410 21.32 -1.13 1.34
N ASP A 411 20.86 -0.98 0.10
CA ASP A 411 21.39 -1.88 -0.95
C ASP A 411 22.16 -1.29 -2.16
N TRP A 412 22.48 0.01 -2.26
CA TRP A 412 22.98 0.50 -3.57
C TRP A 412 24.28 1.29 -3.61
N TYR A 413 24.77 1.85 -2.52
CA TYR A 413 26.07 2.53 -2.54
C TYR A 413 26.81 2.30 -1.23
N GLY A 414 27.97 1.66 -1.33
CA GLY A 414 28.94 1.55 -0.26
C GLY A 414 29.36 2.96 0.13
N ASP A 415 28.97 3.36 1.32
CA ASP A 415 29.35 4.64 1.89
C ASP A 415 30.40 4.32 2.95
N ASP A 416 31.66 4.58 2.61
CA ASP A 416 32.78 4.50 3.54
C ASP A 416 32.51 5.47 4.71
N GLY A 417 32.07 4.96 5.86
CA GLY A 417 32.04 5.78 7.09
C GLY A 417 33.47 6.13 7.54
N PRO A 418 33.74 7.19 8.35
CA PRO A 418 32.85 8.09 9.10
C PRO A 418 33.20 9.60 9.00
N PRO A 419 32.21 10.48 9.18
CA PRO A 419 32.39 11.52 10.20
C PRO A 419 31.16 11.65 11.13
N ILE A 420 30.68 10.52 11.69
CA ILE A 420 29.53 10.52 12.63
C ILE A 420 29.78 11.46 13.81
N LYS A 421 30.93 11.36 14.48
CA LYS A 421 31.27 12.20 15.64
C LYS A 421 31.32 13.69 15.29
N GLU A 422 31.90 14.03 14.14
CA GLU A 422 31.98 15.40 13.66
C GLU A 422 30.60 15.91 13.27
N ALA A 423 29.76 15.11 12.60
CA ALA A 423 28.39 15.47 12.29
C ALA A 423 27.52 15.65 13.56
N MET A 424 27.72 14.81 14.59
CA MET A 424 27.10 15.00 15.91
C MET A 424 27.54 16.33 16.53
N GLU A 425 28.83 16.64 16.47
CA GLU A 425 29.37 17.88 17.04
C GLU A 425 28.84 19.11 16.29
N ILE A 426 28.81 19.07 14.96
CA ILE A 426 28.20 20.10 14.12
C ILE A 426 26.72 20.28 14.48
N ALA A 427 25.96 19.19 14.61
CA ALA A 427 24.55 19.27 15.00
C ALA A 427 24.38 19.96 16.37
N ARG A 428 25.17 19.58 17.37
CA ARG A 428 25.11 20.18 18.71
C ARG A 428 25.52 21.65 18.70
N THR A 429 26.67 21.96 18.10
CA THR A 429 27.25 23.31 18.10
C THR A 429 26.40 24.31 17.30
N CYS A 430 25.81 23.89 16.19
CA CYS A 430 25.00 24.77 15.37
C CYS A 430 23.55 24.92 15.88
N MET A 431 22.93 23.86 16.40
CA MET A 431 21.50 23.89 16.77
C MET A 431 21.28 24.33 18.23
N ARG A 432 22.16 23.95 19.17
CA ARG A 432 21.95 24.27 20.59
C ARG A 432 21.84 25.78 20.87
N PRO A 433 22.65 26.68 20.28
CA PRO A 433 22.59 28.10 20.58
C PRO A 433 21.30 28.80 20.15
N ILE A 434 20.58 28.25 19.16
CA ILE A 434 19.34 28.85 18.63
C ILE A 434 18.07 28.26 19.24
N LEU A 435 18.18 27.18 20.02
CA LEU A 435 17.05 26.53 20.66
C LEU A 435 16.72 27.20 22.00
N PRO A 436 15.43 27.48 22.28
CA PRO A 436 15.00 27.85 23.62
C PRO A 436 15.37 26.77 24.66
N GLN A 437 15.68 27.19 25.89
CA GLN A 437 16.10 26.25 26.95
C GLN A 437 15.06 25.16 27.27
N ILE A 438 13.79 25.42 27.00
CA ILE A 438 12.67 24.50 27.24
C ILE A 438 12.60 23.35 26.22
N VAL A 439 13.31 23.45 25.08
CA VAL A 439 13.23 22.43 24.02
C VAL A 439 14.05 21.21 24.42
N THR A 440 13.42 20.04 24.37
CA THR A 440 14.12 18.76 24.50
C THR A 440 14.88 18.50 23.21
N PHE A 441 16.21 18.54 23.28
CA PHE A 441 17.09 18.34 22.13
C PHE A 441 17.99 17.14 22.34
N ASP A 442 17.90 16.17 21.44
CA ASP A 442 18.65 14.92 21.52
C ASP A 442 19.33 14.63 20.17
N VAL A 443 20.59 14.18 20.23
CA VAL A 443 21.38 13.81 19.05
C VAL A 443 21.87 12.38 19.24
N LYS A 444 21.42 11.48 18.37
CA LYS A 444 21.68 10.04 18.44
C LYS A 444 22.40 9.55 17.19
N GLU A 445 23.02 8.39 17.32
CA GLU A 445 23.55 7.61 16.19
C GLU A 445 22.51 6.57 15.76
#